data_AF-G4D434-F1
#
_entry.id   AF-G4D434-F1
#
_cell.length_a   1.000
_cell.length_b   1.000
_cell.length_c   1.000
_cell.angle_alpha   90.00
_cell.angle_beta   90.00
_cell.angle_gamma   90.00
#
_symmetry.space_group_name_H-M   'P 1'
#
loop_
_entity.id
_entity.type
_entity.pdbx_description
1 polymer ?
#
loop_
_entity_poly.entity_id
_entity_poly.type
_entity_poly.pdbx_seq_one_letter_code
_entity_poly.pdbx_strand_id
1 'polypeptide(L)'
;FIILIPALFIAGTGKFTHVLRIKYISLKNIFRVILMTILSYPIILLVNGLFLSIFSNITELNNFSMDIVTRDMNLGGYLFYMCLVPAICEEIFFRGALINSYDIYGPRFAIFMSALVFALFHFDIQNFLAPLLLGIMFGNFLELTGSIFACMIAHFVNNVIALISSRYINDSLFSYLQSTSLARDIGSLQLYIITLLIILSGISIFILKNMYRKMYFEKKREDEFYGLRQRIRAAQTFDFFNFVPIIALFILYFIYYKVVFY
;
A
#
# COMPACT_ATOMS: atom_id res chain seq x y z
N PHE A 1 2.96 -6.80 -14.97
CA PHE A 1 3.98 -7.47 -15.80
C PHE A 1 5.08 -6.52 -16.30
N ILE A 2 4.76 -5.35 -16.86
CA ILE A 2 5.75 -4.43 -17.46
C ILE A 2 6.87 -4.03 -16.48
N ILE A 3 6.55 -3.84 -15.20
CA ILE A 3 7.53 -3.45 -14.16
C ILE A 3 8.41 -4.59 -13.64
N LEU A 4 8.05 -5.85 -13.89
CA LEU A 4 8.78 -7.00 -13.34
C LEU A 4 10.17 -7.11 -13.98
N ILE A 5 10.28 -6.82 -15.28
CA ILE A 5 11.53 -6.93 -16.03
C ILE A 5 12.57 -5.92 -15.50
N PRO A 6 12.27 -4.60 -15.38
CA PRO A 6 13.17 -3.66 -14.71
C PRO A 6 13.52 -4.07 -13.28
N ALA A 7 12.55 -4.58 -12.51
CA ALA A 7 12.76 -5.00 -11.13
C ALA A 7 13.78 -6.15 -11.01
N LEU A 8 13.64 -7.17 -11.87
CA LEU A 8 14.55 -8.31 -11.92
C LEU A 8 15.94 -7.91 -12.42
N PHE A 9 16.02 -6.98 -13.39
CA PHE A 9 17.30 -6.45 -13.87
C PHE A 9 18.05 -5.70 -12.76
N ILE A 10 17.36 -4.84 -12.00
CA ILE A 10 17.95 -4.14 -10.86
C ILE A 10 18.35 -5.12 -9.75
N ALA A 11 17.52 -6.13 -9.47
CA ALA A 11 17.85 -7.17 -8.50
C ALA A 11 19.07 -8.03 -8.93
N GLY A 12 19.36 -8.09 -10.24
CA GLY A 12 20.50 -8.78 -10.81
C GLY A 12 21.84 -8.04 -10.66
N THR A 13 21.87 -6.77 -10.24
CA THR A 13 23.12 -6.03 -10.01
C THR A 13 23.82 -6.42 -8.69
N GLY A 14 23.16 -7.24 -7.86
CA GLY A 14 23.70 -7.78 -6.61
C GLY A 14 23.19 -9.20 -6.33
N LYS A 15 23.40 -9.69 -5.08
CA LYS A 15 22.80 -10.98 -4.66
C LYS A 15 21.30 -10.82 -4.51
N PHE A 16 20.55 -11.39 -5.45
CA PHE A 16 19.09 -11.34 -5.57
C PHE A 16 18.34 -11.50 -4.24
N THR A 17 18.73 -12.46 -3.41
CA THR A 17 18.08 -12.74 -2.11
C THR A 17 18.31 -11.67 -1.06
N HIS A 18 19.46 -10.99 -1.10
CA HIS A 18 19.77 -9.87 -0.20
C HIS A 18 19.10 -8.58 -0.64
N VAL A 19 19.07 -8.31 -1.95
CA VAL A 19 18.37 -7.16 -2.52
C VAL A 19 16.87 -7.31 -2.25
N LEU A 20 16.26 -8.42 -2.65
CA LEU A 20 14.83 -8.61 -2.41
C LEU A 20 14.47 -8.96 -0.96
N ARG A 21 15.44 -9.04 -0.04
CA ARG A 21 15.24 -9.39 1.37
C ARG A 21 14.32 -10.61 1.52
N ILE A 22 14.63 -11.70 0.82
CA ILE A 22 13.82 -12.93 0.83
C ILE A 22 14.12 -13.69 2.13
N LYS A 23 13.19 -13.62 3.09
CA LYS A 23 13.27 -14.36 4.36
C LYS A 23 11.94 -15.03 4.67
N TYR A 24 12.00 -16.21 5.29
CA TYR A 24 10.79 -16.86 5.79
C TYR A 24 10.14 -16.01 6.89
N ILE A 25 8.81 -16.00 6.88
CA ILE A 25 8.00 -15.28 7.86
C ILE A 25 7.30 -16.33 8.73
N SER A 26 7.39 -16.15 10.05
CA SER A 26 6.63 -17.00 10.98
C SER A 26 5.13 -16.84 10.77
N LEU A 27 4.36 -17.90 10.97
CA LEU A 27 2.89 -17.87 10.86
C LEU A 27 2.26 -16.77 11.74
N LYS A 28 2.84 -16.53 12.92
CA LYS A 28 2.47 -15.44 13.82
C LYS A 28 2.58 -14.06 13.16
N ASN A 29 3.66 -13.81 12.43
CA ASN A 29 3.88 -12.54 11.73
C ASN A 29 3.03 -12.43 10.47
N ILE A 30 2.77 -13.54 9.75
CA ILE A 30 1.80 -13.58 8.65
C ILE A 30 0.43 -13.14 9.16
N PHE A 31 -0.07 -13.74 10.24
CA PHE A 31 -1.36 -13.37 10.82
C PHE A 31 -1.42 -11.89 11.24
N ARG A 32 -0.36 -11.39 11.88
CA ARG A 32 -0.27 -9.97 12.26
C ARG A 32 -0.31 -9.04 11.06
N VAL A 33 0.41 -9.34 9.99
CA VAL A 33 0.44 -8.54 8.76
C VAL A 33 -0.95 -8.50 8.12
N ILE A 34 -1.62 -9.64 7.99
CA ILE A 34 -2.99 -9.72 7.46
C ILE A 34 -3.94 -8.88 8.33
N LEU A 35 -3.91 -9.08 9.64
CA LEU A 35 -4.78 -8.37 10.57
C LEU A 35 -4.52 -6.86 10.58
N MET A 36 -3.26 -6.44 10.59
CA MET A 36 -2.90 -5.02 10.53
C MET A 36 -3.33 -4.39 9.21
N THR A 37 -3.25 -5.13 8.11
CA THR A 37 -3.75 -4.67 6.81
C THR A 37 -5.25 -4.42 6.87
N ILE A 38 -6.04 -5.39 7.35
CA ILE A 38 -7.50 -5.24 7.49
C ILE A 38 -7.87 -4.09 8.43
N LEU A 39 -7.23 -4.00 9.60
CA LEU A 39 -7.50 -2.95 10.58
C LEU A 39 -7.13 -1.55 10.10
N SER A 40 -6.29 -1.42 9.07
CA SER A 40 -5.94 -0.12 8.49
C SER A 40 -7.05 0.48 7.62
N TYR A 41 -8.01 -0.32 7.13
CA TYR A 41 -9.03 0.13 6.18
C TYR A 41 -9.92 1.27 6.67
N PRO A 42 -10.47 1.26 7.89
CA PRO A 42 -11.27 2.39 8.38
C PRO A 42 -10.50 3.72 8.32
N ILE A 43 -9.21 3.69 8.63
CA ILE A 43 -8.32 4.86 8.61
C ILE A 43 -8.09 5.30 7.16
N ILE A 44 -7.76 4.37 6.28
CA ILE A 44 -7.51 4.65 4.85
C ILE A 44 -8.77 5.23 4.20
N LEU A 45 -9.94 4.63 4.44
CA LEU A 45 -11.21 5.10 3.90
C LEU A 45 -11.56 6.50 4.42
N LEU A 46 -11.38 6.75 5.73
CA LEU A 46 -11.62 8.07 6.31
C LEU A 46 -10.70 9.14 5.70
N VAL A 47 -9.40 8.88 5.67
CA VAL A 47 -8.40 9.83 5.16
C VAL A 47 -8.58 10.05 3.66
N ASN A 48 -8.82 9.00 2.88
CA ASN A 48 -9.07 9.10 1.45
C ASN A 48 -10.39 9.83 1.16
N GLY A 49 -11.45 9.58 1.92
CA GLY A 49 -12.72 10.29 1.79
C GLY A 49 -12.60 11.80 2.07
N LEU A 50 -11.84 12.18 3.11
CA LEU A 50 -11.54 13.58 3.38
C LEU A 50 -10.74 14.23 2.26
N PHE A 51 -9.73 13.53 1.74
CA PHE A 51 -8.96 14.00 0.59
C PHE A 51 -9.83 14.23 -0.64
N LEU A 52 -10.66 13.24 -1.02
CA LEU A 52 -11.56 13.37 -2.16
C LEU A 52 -12.59 14.49 -1.96
N SER A 53 -13.09 14.70 -0.74
CA SER A 53 -14.01 15.80 -0.43
C SER A 53 -13.37 17.19 -0.54
N ILE A 54 -12.07 17.31 -0.28
CA ILE A 54 -11.34 18.57 -0.50
C ILE A 54 -11.05 18.73 -1.99
N PHE A 55 -10.61 17.65 -2.63
CA PHE A 55 -10.21 17.62 -4.03
C PHE A 55 -11.38 17.86 -4.98
N SER A 56 -12.60 17.44 -4.63
CA SER A 56 -13.82 17.71 -5.40
C SER A 56 -14.15 19.20 -5.52
N ASN A 57 -13.59 20.06 -4.66
CA ASN A 57 -13.74 21.52 -4.79
C ASN A 57 -12.82 22.12 -5.87
N ILE A 58 -11.85 21.34 -6.36
CA ILE A 58 -10.84 21.77 -7.34
C ILE A 58 -11.14 21.21 -8.72
N THR A 59 -11.57 19.94 -8.79
CA THR A 59 -11.88 19.24 -10.04
C THR A 59 -13.06 18.30 -9.86
N GLU A 60 -13.75 18.02 -10.97
CA GLU A 60 -14.75 16.96 -11.01
C GLU A 60 -14.09 15.60 -10.77
N LEU A 61 -14.73 14.78 -9.93
CA LEU A 61 -14.29 13.42 -9.66
C LEU A 61 -14.85 12.48 -10.73
N ASN A 62 -14.03 11.54 -11.17
CA ASN A 62 -14.38 10.58 -12.20
C ASN A 62 -14.73 9.26 -11.49
N ASN A 63 -15.94 8.77 -11.72
CA ASN A 63 -16.30 7.44 -11.27
C ASN A 63 -15.73 6.41 -12.24
N PHE A 64 -14.48 6.03 -12.05
CA PHE A 64 -13.92 4.84 -12.71
C PHE A 64 -14.61 3.60 -12.12
N SER A 65 -15.71 3.19 -12.76
CA SER A 65 -16.44 2.01 -12.33
C SER A 65 -15.61 0.76 -12.62
N MET A 66 -15.20 0.07 -11.54
CA MET A 66 -14.59 -1.26 -11.62
C MET A 66 -15.51 -2.30 -12.29
N ASP A 67 -16.77 -1.96 -12.54
CA ASP A 67 -17.74 -2.72 -13.34
C ASP A 67 -17.24 -3.07 -14.74
N ILE A 68 -16.43 -2.21 -15.38
CA ILE A 68 -15.88 -2.49 -16.72
C ILE A 68 -14.84 -3.61 -16.64
N VAL A 69 -14.12 -3.70 -15.53
CA VAL A 69 -13.05 -4.68 -15.33
C VAL A 69 -13.59 -6.01 -14.80
N THR A 70 -14.74 -6.02 -14.12
CA THR A 70 -15.25 -7.20 -13.39
C THR A 70 -16.20 -8.11 -14.16
N ARG A 71 -16.61 -7.77 -15.39
CA ARG A 71 -17.66 -8.51 -16.12
C ARG A 71 -17.21 -9.78 -16.87
N ASP A 72 -15.95 -9.89 -17.31
CA ASP A 72 -15.57 -10.90 -18.30
C ASP A 72 -14.74 -12.09 -17.76
N MET A 73 -14.23 -12.02 -16.52
CA MET A 73 -13.47 -13.12 -15.89
C MET A 73 -14.19 -13.75 -14.70
N ASN A 74 -13.89 -15.03 -14.43
CA ASN A 74 -14.33 -15.68 -13.21
C ASN A 74 -13.54 -15.17 -11.99
N LEU A 75 -14.03 -15.45 -10.77
CA LEU A 75 -13.41 -14.98 -9.53
C LEU A 75 -11.94 -15.42 -9.40
N GLY A 76 -11.61 -16.64 -9.81
CA GLY A 76 -10.24 -17.16 -9.79
C GLY A 76 -9.29 -16.36 -10.69
N GLY A 77 -9.77 -15.95 -11.87
CA GLY A 77 -9.04 -15.08 -12.79
C GLY A 77 -8.69 -13.74 -12.16
N TYR A 78 -9.65 -13.09 -11.49
CA TYR A 78 -9.40 -11.82 -10.79
C TYR A 78 -8.39 -11.98 -9.64
N LEU A 79 -8.56 -13.02 -8.81
CA LEU A 79 -7.64 -13.30 -7.71
C LEU A 79 -6.20 -13.48 -8.21
N PHE A 80 -6.03 -14.10 -9.37
CA PHE A 80 -4.71 -14.29 -9.96
C PHE A 80 -4.18 -13.01 -10.60
N TYR A 81 -4.89 -12.45 -11.59
CA TYR A 81 -4.37 -11.37 -12.44
C TYR A 81 -4.44 -9.98 -11.82
N MET A 82 -5.42 -9.73 -10.93
CA MET A 82 -5.62 -8.42 -10.30
C MET A 82 -5.17 -8.36 -8.84
N CYS A 83 -5.08 -9.51 -8.16
CA CYS A 83 -4.61 -9.53 -6.78
C CYS A 83 -3.18 -10.07 -6.66
N LEU A 84 -2.94 -11.32 -7.09
CA LEU A 84 -1.67 -12.00 -6.83
C LEU A 84 -0.52 -11.48 -7.69
N VAL A 85 -0.72 -11.38 -9.00
CA VAL A 85 0.33 -10.95 -9.94
C VAL A 85 0.83 -9.54 -9.62
N PRO A 86 -0.02 -8.52 -9.40
CA PRO A 86 0.43 -7.19 -8.99
C PRO A 86 1.14 -7.22 -7.64
N ALA A 87 0.58 -7.91 -6.64
CA ALA A 87 1.18 -8.01 -5.31
C ALA A 87 2.59 -8.61 -5.32
N ILE A 88 2.92 -9.48 -6.28
CA ILE A 88 4.30 -9.98 -6.43
C ILE A 88 5.14 -8.99 -7.23
N CYS A 89 4.69 -8.59 -8.42
CA CYS A 89 5.50 -7.80 -9.35
C CYS A 89 5.83 -6.40 -8.80
N GLU A 90 4.83 -5.74 -8.22
CA GLU A 90 4.96 -4.39 -7.68
C GLU A 90 5.85 -4.40 -6.45
N GLU A 91 5.68 -5.35 -5.53
CA GLU A 91 6.52 -5.42 -4.34
C GLU A 91 7.99 -5.69 -4.68
N ILE A 92 8.30 -6.57 -5.64
CA ILE A 92 9.68 -6.77 -6.11
C ILE A 92 10.29 -5.45 -6.58
N PHE A 93 9.55 -4.65 -7.34
CA PHE A 93 10.04 -3.35 -7.83
C PHE A 93 10.15 -2.30 -6.71
N PHE A 94 9.07 -2.03 -6.01
CA PHE A 94 9.01 -0.93 -5.05
C PHE A 94 9.76 -1.26 -3.75
N ARG A 95 9.60 -2.46 -3.20
CA ARG A 95 10.16 -2.83 -1.87
C ARG A 95 11.50 -3.54 -2.01
N GLY A 96 11.67 -4.30 -3.09
CA GLY A 96 12.92 -4.97 -3.41
C GLY A 96 13.96 -4.04 -4.03
N ALA A 97 13.64 -3.34 -5.11
CA ALA A 97 14.60 -2.46 -5.78
C ALA A 97 14.64 -1.05 -5.16
N LEU A 98 13.52 -0.31 -5.19
CA LEU A 98 13.51 1.12 -4.85
C LEU A 98 13.87 1.41 -3.39
N ILE A 99 13.35 0.66 -2.41
CA ILE A 99 13.72 0.89 -0.99
C ILE A 99 15.23 0.76 -0.78
N ASN A 100 15.89 -0.24 -1.39
CA ASN A 100 17.33 -0.39 -1.23
C ASN A 100 18.12 0.75 -1.88
N SER A 101 17.66 1.28 -3.02
CA SER A 101 18.28 2.44 -3.67
C SER A 101 18.25 3.70 -2.79
N TYR A 102 17.25 3.82 -1.91
CA TYR A 102 17.11 4.96 -1.00
C TYR A 102 17.57 4.69 0.43
N ASP A 103 17.98 3.46 0.78
CA ASP A 103 18.33 3.09 2.16
C ASP A 103 19.53 3.89 2.69
N ILE A 104 20.40 4.37 1.80
CA ILE A 104 21.51 5.28 2.12
C ILE A 104 21.06 6.60 2.77
N TYR A 105 19.82 7.04 2.50
CA TYR A 105 19.22 8.26 3.07
C TYR A 105 18.45 7.99 4.37
N GLY A 106 18.45 6.74 4.82
CA GLY A 106 17.77 6.28 6.02
C GLY A 106 16.44 5.57 5.73
N PRO A 107 16.06 4.60 6.57
CA PRO A 107 14.98 3.66 6.28
C PRO A 107 13.61 4.34 6.14
N ARG A 108 13.35 5.39 6.93
CA ARG A 108 12.08 6.14 6.85
C ARG A 108 11.95 6.90 5.54
N PHE A 109 13.04 7.50 5.05
CA PHE A 109 13.05 8.20 3.78
C PHE A 109 12.87 7.23 2.62
N ALA A 110 13.54 6.08 2.67
CA ALA A 110 13.42 5.04 1.67
C ALA A 110 11.98 4.50 1.56
N ILE A 111 11.33 4.22 2.69
CA ILE A 111 9.92 3.80 2.73
C ILE A 111 9.02 4.87 2.12
N PHE A 112 9.19 6.13 2.52
CA PHE A 112 8.35 7.22 2.04
C PHE A 112 8.52 7.41 0.52
N MET A 113 9.75 7.46 0.02
CA MET A 113 10.00 7.61 -1.42
C MET A 113 9.48 6.42 -2.22
N SER A 114 9.68 5.19 -1.75
CA SER A 114 9.09 4.01 -2.40
C SER A 114 7.56 4.10 -2.47
N ALA A 115 6.91 4.50 -1.37
CA ALA A 115 5.45 4.66 -1.32
C ALA A 115 4.94 5.79 -2.21
N LEU A 116 5.67 6.89 -2.31
CA LEU A 116 5.35 8.03 -3.18
C LEU A 116 5.39 7.61 -4.65
N VAL A 117 6.46 6.94 -5.06
CA VAL A 117 6.60 6.44 -6.44
C VAL A 117 5.54 5.39 -6.75
N PHE A 118 5.23 4.51 -5.79
CA PHE A 118 4.14 3.55 -5.90
C PHE A 118 2.79 4.23 -6.15
N ALA A 119 2.46 5.28 -5.40
CA ALA A 119 1.22 6.04 -5.59
C ALA A 119 1.17 6.75 -6.96
N LEU A 120 2.25 7.41 -7.35
CA LEU A 120 2.34 8.10 -8.64
C LEU A 120 2.27 7.14 -9.84
N PHE A 121 2.74 5.90 -9.67
CA PHE A 121 2.69 4.85 -10.69
C PHE A 121 1.25 4.44 -11.08
N HIS A 122 0.24 4.83 -10.31
CA HIS A 122 -1.16 4.55 -10.64
C HIS A 122 -1.76 5.54 -11.64
N PHE A 123 -1.05 6.64 -11.98
CA PHE A 123 -1.48 7.64 -12.96
C PHE A 123 -2.88 8.25 -12.76
N ASP A 124 -3.37 8.21 -11.51
CA ASP A 124 -4.66 8.78 -11.13
C ASP A 124 -4.51 9.52 -9.79
N ILE A 125 -4.74 10.82 -9.82
CA ILE A 125 -4.67 11.68 -8.63
C ILE A 125 -5.79 11.37 -7.62
N GLN A 126 -6.97 10.93 -8.09
CA GLN A 126 -8.08 10.53 -7.22
C GLN A 126 -7.71 9.27 -6.44
N ASN A 127 -6.89 8.40 -7.03
CA ASN A 127 -6.31 7.22 -6.43
C ASN A 127 -4.89 7.44 -5.85
N PHE A 128 -4.50 8.67 -5.50
CA PHE A 128 -3.15 8.92 -4.99
C PHE A 128 -2.99 8.57 -3.50
N LEU A 129 -3.90 9.04 -2.66
CA LEU A 129 -3.67 9.06 -1.21
C LEU A 129 -3.75 7.66 -0.58
N ALA A 130 -4.70 6.83 -0.99
CA ALA A 130 -4.83 5.47 -0.46
C ALA A 130 -3.60 4.58 -0.78
N PRO A 131 -3.11 4.47 -2.04
CA PRO A 131 -1.86 3.78 -2.35
C PRO A 131 -0.63 4.34 -1.65
N LEU A 132 -0.55 5.65 -1.43
CA LEU A 132 0.55 6.24 -0.65
C LEU A 132 0.56 5.71 0.80
N LEU A 133 -0.59 5.74 1.47
CA LEU A 133 -0.73 5.27 2.86
C LEU A 133 -0.45 3.78 3.00
N LEU A 134 -1.05 2.97 2.12
CA LEU A 134 -0.76 1.53 2.02
C LEU A 134 0.71 1.30 1.72
N GLY A 135 1.29 2.14 0.86
CA GLY A 135 2.66 2.00 0.45
C GLY A 135 3.64 2.18 1.60
N ILE A 136 3.38 3.17 2.45
CA ILE A 136 4.11 3.41 3.70
C ILE A 136 3.94 2.22 4.65
N MET A 137 2.72 1.69 4.78
CA MET A 137 2.45 0.53 5.64
C MET A 137 3.23 -0.71 5.19
N PHE A 138 3.24 -1.03 3.89
CA PHE A 138 3.97 -2.18 3.35
C PHE A 138 5.48 -2.04 3.55
N GLY A 139 6.03 -0.84 3.34
CA GLY A 139 7.44 -0.56 3.63
C GLY A 139 7.79 -0.76 5.12
N ASN A 140 6.89 -0.39 6.03
CA ASN A 140 7.08 -0.68 7.46
C ASN A 140 7.03 -2.19 7.77
N PHE A 141 6.17 -2.98 7.09
CA PHE A 141 6.20 -4.43 7.26
C PHE A 141 7.52 -5.06 6.81
N LEU A 142 8.16 -4.51 5.76
CA LEU A 142 9.50 -4.94 5.34
C LEU A 142 10.51 -4.76 6.47
N GLU A 143 10.51 -3.61 7.16
CA GLU A 143 11.44 -3.35 8.27
C GLU A 143 11.11 -4.20 9.51
N LEU A 144 9.82 -4.37 9.83
CA LEU A 144 9.39 -5.15 10.99
C LEU A 144 9.64 -6.65 10.85
N THR A 145 9.63 -7.19 9.64
CA THR A 145 9.78 -8.62 9.38
C THR A 145 11.11 -8.99 8.71
N GLY A 146 11.78 -8.02 8.10
CA GLY A 146 12.94 -8.23 7.25
C GLY A 146 12.63 -9.03 5.98
N SER A 147 11.36 -9.14 5.58
CA SER A 147 10.93 -10.01 4.47
C SER A 147 9.96 -9.32 3.51
N ILE A 148 10.27 -9.38 2.23
CA ILE A 148 9.38 -8.88 1.15
C ILE A 148 8.07 -9.65 1.05
N PHE A 149 8.03 -10.91 1.52
CA PHE A 149 6.80 -11.68 1.53
C PHE A 149 5.72 -11.04 2.43
N ALA A 150 6.11 -10.26 3.44
CA ALA A 150 5.16 -9.57 4.30
C ALA A 150 4.44 -8.49 3.50
N CYS A 151 5.18 -7.77 2.66
CA CYS A 151 4.65 -6.76 1.76
C CYS A 151 3.74 -7.40 0.69
N MET A 152 4.17 -8.50 0.08
CA MET A 152 3.38 -9.25 -0.91
C MET A 152 2.05 -9.77 -0.33
N ILE A 153 2.07 -10.31 0.89
CA ILE A 153 0.87 -10.79 1.57
C ILE A 153 -0.07 -9.62 1.88
N ALA A 154 0.45 -8.52 2.44
CA ALA A 154 -0.36 -7.34 2.74
C ALA A 154 -1.00 -6.74 1.47
N HIS A 155 -0.22 -6.64 0.39
CA HIS A 155 -0.70 -6.14 -0.89
C HIS A 155 -1.73 -7.07 -1.51
N PHE A 156 -1.50 -8.38 -1.51
CA PHE A 156 -2.49 -9.35 -1.98
C PHE A 156 -3.81 -9.23 -1.20
N VAL A 157 -3.75 -9.17 0.13
CA VAL A 157 -4.92 -8.98 0.99
C VAL A 157 -5.63 -7.67 0.67
N ASN A 158 -4.88 -6.59 0.44
CA ASN A 158 -5.44 -5.31 0.02
C ASN A 158 -6.22 -5.44 -1.29
N ASN A 159 -5.65 -6.07 -2.30
CA ASN A 159 -6.29 -6.19 -3.60
C ASN A 159 -7.51 -7.12 -3.54
N VAL A 160 -7.48 -8.14 -2.68
CA VAL A 160 -8.65 -8.99 -2.40
C VAL A 160 -9.76 -8.19 -1.72
N ILE A 161 -9.44 -7.36 -0.73
CA ILE A 161 -10.44 -6.50 -0.07
C ILE A 161 -11.04 -5.52 -1.08
N ALA A 162 -10.24 -4.90 -1.93
CA ALA A 162 -10.72 -4.02 -2.99
C ALA A 162 -11.67 -4.75 -3.97
N LEU A 163 -11.30 -5.96 -4.40
CA LEU A 163 -12.12 -6.81 -5.27
C LEU A 163 -13.45 -7.17 -4.61
N ILE A 164 -13.42 -7.67 -3.37
CA ILE A 164 -14.64 -8.03 -2.61
C ILE A 164 -15.50 -6.79 -2.39
N SER A 165 -14.89 -5.68 -2.00
CA SER A 165 -15.59 -4.41 -1.78
C SER A 165 -16.31 -3.98 -3.06
N SER A 166 -15.62 -3.98 -4.21
CA SER A 166 -16.23 -3.60 -5.48
C SER A 166 -17.42 -4.46 -5.90
N ARG A 167 -17.45 -5.74 -5.49
CA ARG A 167 -18.49 -6.68 -5.89
C ARG A 167 -19.70 -6.70 -4.95
N TYR A 168 -19.48 -6.45 -3.66
CA TYR A 168 -20.50 -6.65 -2.63
C TYR A 168 -20.93 -5.36 -1.92
N ILE A 169 -20.13 -4.30 -1.96
CA ILE A 169 -20.56 -2.97 -1.50
C ILE A 169 -21.39 -2.35 -2.62
N ASN A 170 -22.70 -2.38 -2.47
CA ASN A 170 -23.67 -1.91 -3.46
C ASN A 170 -24.79 -1.09 -2.80
N ASP A 171 -25.72 -0.61 -3.60
CA ASP A 171 -26.85 0.22 -3.15
C ASP A 171 -27.71 -0.46 -2.08
N SER A 172 -27.78 -1.80 -2.06
CA SER A 172 -28.54 -2.53 -1.04
C SER A 172 -27.91 -2.39 0.34
N LEU A 173 -26.57 -2.42 0.44
CA LEU A 173 -25.86 -2.18 1.69
C LEU A 173 -26.08 -0.74 2.18
N PHE A 174 -25.97 0.24 1.28
CA PHE A 174 -26.22 1.65 1.63
C PHE A 174 -27.67 1.89 2.07
N SER A 175 -28.63 1.27 1.40
CA SER A 175 -30.05 1.30 1.77
C SER A 175 -30.28 0.70 3.16
N TYR A 176 -29.62 -0.43 3.46
CA TYR A 176 -29.68 -1.03 4.78
C TYR A 176 -29.10 -0.10 5.86
N LEU A 177 -27.91 0.49 5.62
CA LEU A 177 -27.29 1.43 6.55
C LEU A 177 -28.18 2.65 6.80
N GLN A 178 -28.81 3.18 5.75
CA GLN A 178 -29.74 4.31 5.84
C GLN A 178 -31.01 3.98 6.65
N SER A 179 -31.44 2.71 6.64
CA SER A 179 -32.63 2.26 7.38
C SER A 179 -32.43 2.11 8.90
N THR A 180 -31.18 2.13 9.38
CA THR A 180 -30.85 1.98 10.80
C THR A 180 -31.42 3.14 11.64
N SER A 181 -31.74 2.90 12.92
CA SER A 181 -32.20 3.96 13.83
C SER A 181 -31.18 5.10 13.92
N LEU A 182 -29.90 4.75 14.08
CA LEU A 182 -28.80 5.72 14.16
C LEU A 182 -28.69 6.60 12.91
N ALA A 183 -28.81 6.03 11.71
CA ALA A 183 -28.76 6.83 10.48
C ALA A 183 -29.95 7.79 10.36
N ARG A 184 -31.14 7.38 10.82
CA ARG A 184 -32.34 8.24 10.87
C ARG A 184 -32.20 9.35 11.90
N ASP A 185 -31.66 9.06 13.08
CA ASP A 185 -31.45 10.04 14.15
C ASP A 185 -30.43 11.12 13.73
N ILE A 186 -29.38 10.72 13.00
CA ILE A 186 -28.39 11.65 12.43
C ILE A 186 -28.96 12.46 11.25
N GLY A 187 -29.99 11.94 10.57
CA GLY A 187 -30.64 12.60 9.44
C GLY A 187 -29.81 12.63 8.15
N SER A 188 -28.61 12.04 8.14
CA SER A 188 -27.72 11.98 6.98
C SER A 188 -26.89 10.70 6.97
N LEU A 189 -27.02 9.91 5.89
CA LEU A 189 -26.24 8.69 5.69
C LEU A 189 -24.73 8.99 5.63
N GLN A 190 -24.35 10.10 5.01
CA GLN A 190 -22.94 10.51 4.90
C GLN A 190 -22.34 10.82 6.27
N LEU A 191 -23.04 11.60 7.11
CA LEU A 191 -22.58 11.90 8.47
C LEU A 191 -22.53 10.64 9.35
N TYR A 192 -23.48 9.73 9.18
CA TYR A 192 -23.47 8.43 9.85
C TYR A 192 -22.22 7.61 9.49
N ILE A 193 -21.91 7.48 8.20
CA ILE A 193 -20.71 6.74 7.73
C ILE A 193 -19.43 7.40 8.24
N ILE A 194 -19.32 8.73 8.18
CA ILE A 194 -18.15 9.45 8.69
C ILE A 194 -17.98 9.21 10.20
N THR A 195 -19.05 9.31 10.97
CA THR A 195 -19.03 9.07 12.42
C THR A 195 -18.59 7.64 12.74
N LEU A 196 -19.13 6.66 12.03
CA LEU A 196 -18.72 5.25 12.16
C LEU A 196 -17.23 5.07 11.83
N LEU A 197 -16.76 5.64 10.73
CA LEU A 197 -15.35 5.56 10.32
C LEU A 197 -14.41 6.23 11.32
N ILE A 198 -14.80 7.34 11.94
CA ILE A 198 -14.01 8.00 13.00
C ILE A 198 -13.85 7.07 14.21
N ILE A 199 -14.95 6.47 14.69
CA ILE A 199 -14.92 5.56 15.84
C ILE A 199 -14.06 4.34 15.53
N LEU A 200 -14.29 3.69 14.38
CA LEU A 200 -13.52 2.52 13.95
C LEU A 200 -12.04 2.87 13.75
N SER A 201 -11.73 4.03 13.18
CA SER A 201 -10.34 4.51 13.03
C SER A 201 -9.66 4.70 14.37
N GLY A 202 -10.33 5.28 15.37
CA GLY A 202 -9.78 5.44 16.72
C GLY A 202 -9.40 4.10 17.35
N ILE A 203 -10.30 3.11 17.27
CA ILE A 203 -10.06 1.75 17.76
C ILE A 203 -8.91 1.09 16.98
N SER A 204 -8.94 1.17 15.66
CA SER A 204 -7.90 0.64 14.78
C SER A 204 -6.52 1.23 15.09
N ILE A 205 -6.40 2.55 15.24
CA ILE A 205 -5.13 3.21 15.57
C ILE A 205 -4.58 2.67 16.89
N PHE A 206 -5.41 2.53 17.91
CA PHE A 206 -5.00 1.99 19.20
C PHE A 206 -4.45 0.56 19.05
N ILE A 207 -5.16 -0.33 18.35
CA ILE A 207 -4.75 -1.72 18.15
C ILE A 207 -3.46 -1.79 17.31
N LEU A 208 -3.43 -1.10 16.17
CA LEU A 208 -2.29 -1.06 15.24
C LEU A 208 -1.03 -0.55 15.93
N LYS A 209 -1.12 0.51 16.75
CA LYS A 209 0.01 1.04 17.51
C LYS A 209 0.61 0.00 18.45
N ASN A 210 -0.24 -0.75 19.16
CA ASN A 210 0.20 -1.80 20.07
C ASN A 210 0.83 -2.98 19.33
N MET A 211 0.24 -3.41 18.20
CA MET A 211 0.78 -4.48 17.36
C MET A 211 2.13 -4.09 16.75
N TYR A 212 2.23 -2.90 16.16
CA TYR A 212 3.45 -2.35 15.60
C TYR A 212 4.56 -2.31 16.64
N ARG A 213 4.28 -1.75 17.82
CA ARG A 213 5.24 -1.67 18.94
C ARG A 213 5.74 -3.06 19.32
N LYS A 214 4.84 -4.04 19.43
CA LYS A 214 5.22 -5.42 19.77
C LYS A 214 6.13 -6.05 18.72
N MET A 215 5.79 -5.93 17.44
CA MET A 215 6.63 -6.44 16.34
C MET A 215 8.00 -5.74 16.30
N TYR A 216 8.03 -4.42 16.50
CA TYR A 216 9.27 -3.65 16.53
C TYR A 216 10.23 -4.14 17.63
N PHE A 217 9.74 -4.36 18.85
CA PHE A 217 10.59 -4.86 19.94
C PHE A 217 10.96 -6.34 19.81
N GLU A 218 10.14 -7.15 19.15
CA GLU A 218 10.52 -8.54 18.80
C GLU A 218 11.65 -8.52 17.78
N LYS A 219 11.53 -7.70 16.72
CA LYS A 219 12.54 -7.54 15.69
C LYS A 219 13.84 -6.96 16.23
N LYS A 220 13.78 -5.91 17.05
CA LYS A 220 14.95 -5.30 17.67
C LYS A 220 15.72 -6.31 18.54
N ARG A 221 15.01 -7.14 19.32
CA ARG A 221 15.65 -8.20 20.13
C ARG A 221 16.31 -9.27 19.28
N GLU A 222 15.66 -9.66 18.18
CA GLU A 222 16.24 -10.58 17.19
C GLU A 222 17.53 -9.99 16.59
N ASP A 223 17.49 -8.73 16.15
CA ASP A 223 18.65 -8.04 15.57
C ASP A 223 19.77 -7.82 16.60
N GLU A 224 19.47 -7.58 17.88
CA GLU A 224 20.49 -7.50 18.95
C GLU A 224 21.11 -8.87 19.24
N PHE A 225 20.30 -9.93 19.27
CA PHE A 225 20.75 -11.30 19.53
C PHE A 225 21.67 -11.84 18.41
N TYR A 226 21.31 -11.58 17.14
CA TYR A 226 22.14 -11.93 15.98
C TYR A 226 23.22 -10.86 15.67
N GLY A 227 23.13 -9.67 16.30
CA GLY A 227 23.86 -8.44 16.00
C GLY A 227 25.32 -8.38 16.45
N LEU A 228 25.90 -9.45 16.99
CA LEU A 228 27.37 -9.55 17.12
C LEU A 228 28.05 -9.83 15.76
N ARG A 229 27.28 -10.05 14.68
CA ARG A 229 27.82 -10.23 13.32
C ARG A 229 27.20 -9.24 12.34
N GLN A 230 28.02 -8.27 11.97
CA GLN A 230 27.97 -7.44 10.76
C GLN A 230 26.97 -6.27 10.73
N ARG A 231 27.54 -5.07 10.86
CA ARG A 231 27.28 -3.98 9.90
C ARG A 231 28.62 -3.40 9.42
N ILE A 232 29.15 -3.99 8.35
CA ILE A 232 29.90 -3.21 7.38
C ILE A 232 28.82 -2.53 6.52
N ARG A 233 28.49 -1.27 6.85
CA ARG A 233 27.84 -0.40 5.85
C ARG A 233 28.92 -0.11 4.83
N ALA A 234 28.88 -0.76 3.68
CA ALA A 234 29.70 -0.31 2.55
C ALA A 234 29.30 1.13 2.26
N ALA A 235 30.28 2.03 2.33
CA ALA A 235 30.10 3.45 2.05
C ALA A 235 29.73 3.61 0.56
N GLN A 236 28.44 3.54 0.24
CA GLN A 236 27.93 3.96 -1.05
C GLN A 236 27.72 5.47 -0.99
N THR A 237 28.40 6.17 -1.89
CA THR A 237 28.30 7.62 -2.05
C THR A 237 26.95 8.02 -2.63
N PHE A 238 26.50 9.24 -2.34
CA PHE A 238 25.32 9.86 -2.95
C PHE A 238 25.37 9.70 -4.48
N ASP A 239 24.33 9.12 -5.08
CA ASP A 239 24.19 9.02 -6.53
C ASP A 239 22.83 9.56 -6.98
N PHE A 240 22.86 10.61 -7.80
CA PHE A 240 21.68 11.25 -8.38
C PHE A 240 20.94 10.31 -9.35
N PHE A 241 21.64 9.33 -9.93
CA PHE A 241 21.04 8.33 -10.81
C PHE A 241 19.95 7.50 -10.11
N ASN A 242 20.02 7.35 -8.79
CA ASN A 242 18.98 6.64 -8.01
C ASN A 242 17.60 7.31 -8.13
N PHE A 243 17.54 8.61 -8.44
CA PHE A 243 16.30 9.38 -8.58
C PHE A 243 15.75 9.41 -10.02
N VAL A 244 16.48 8.89 -11.00
CA VAL A 244 16.04 8.85 -12.42
C VAL A 244 14.67 8.18 -12.59
N PRO A 245 14.34 7.05 -11.94
CA PRO A 245 13.00 6.47 -12.02
C PRO A 245 11.91 7.43 -11.52
N ILE A 246 12.18 8.22 -10.48
CA ILE A 246 11.22 9.19 -9.92
C ILE A 246 11.04 10.35 -10.89
N ILE A 247 12.15 10.92 -11.37
CA ILE A 247 12.13 12.05 -12.30
C ILE A 247 11.41 11.64 -13.59
N ALA A 248 11.72 10.46 -14.12
CA ALA A 248 11.06 9.92 -15.31
C ALA A 248 9.57 9.69 -15.08
N LEU A 249 9.17 9.09 -13.95
CA LEU A 249 7.75 8.90 -13.62
C LEU A 249 7.01 10.22 -13.43
N PHE A 250 7.64 11.20 -12.80
CA PHE A 250 7.05 12.53 -12.61
C PHE A 250 6.83 13.24 -13.95
N ILE A 251 7.81 13.19 -14.86
CA ILE A 251 7.68 13.71 -16.23
C ILE A 251 6.59 12.96 -16.99
N LEU A 252 6.58 11.63 -16.93
CA LEU A 252 5.59 10.81 -17.62
C LEU A 252 4.17 11.08 -17.11
N TYR A 253 4.02 11.27 -15.80
CA TYR A 253 2.74 11.64 -15.17
C TYR A 253 2.25 12.98 -15.69
N PHE A 254 3.13 13.98 -15.79
CA PHE A 254 2.77 15.30 -16.32
C PHE A 254 2.40 15.24 -17.82
N ILE A 255 3.13 14.45 -18.61
CA ILE A 255 2.82 14.21 -20.04
C ILE A 255 1.47 13.51 -20.18
N TYR A 256 1.25 12.42 -19.46
CA TYR A 256 -0.01 11.67 -19.47
C TYR A 256 -1.19 12.59 -19.12
N TYR A 257 -1.06 13.37 -18.05
CA TYR A 257 -2.12 14.29 -17.63
C TYR A 257 -2.43 15.33 -18.71
N LYS A 258 -1.40 15.91 -19.34
CA LYS A 258 -1.63 16.82 -20.48
C LYS A 258 -2.30 16.15 -21.66
N VAL A 259 -1.85 14.98 -22.09
CA VAL A 259 -2.38 14.32 -23.30
C VAL A 259 -3.81 13.80 -23.12
N VAL A 260 -4.16 13.35 -21.93
CA VAL A 260 -5.48 12.75 -21.67
C VAL A 260 -6.54 13.79 -21.31
N PHE A 261 -6.15 14.88 -20.66
CA PHE A 261 -7.10 15.88 -20.13
C PHE A 261 -7.05 17.26 -20.81
N TYR A 262 -6.12 17.53 -21.74
CA TYR A 262 -6.02 18.77 -22.52
C TYR A 262 -5.82 18.50 -24.01
#